data_AF-A0A2G1X1H2-F1
#
_entry.id   AF-A0A2G1X1H2-F1
#
_cell.length_a   1.000
_cell.length_b   1.000
_cell.length_c   1.000
_cell.angle_alpha   90.00
_cell.angle_beta   90.00
_cell.angle_gamma   90.00
#
_symmetry.space_group_name_H-M   'P 1'
#
loop_
_entity.id
_entity.type
_entity.pdbx_description
1 polymer ?
#
loop_
_entity_poly.entity_id
_entity_poly.type
_entity_poly.pdbx_seq_one_letter_code
_entity_poly.pdbx_strand_id
1 'polypeptide(L)' 'EDLDLAYKTVRHHLDVLEENGVIESTDQNYGAIYLPTDRTRTHWDTVEEIIDQLE' A
#
# COMPACT_ATOMS: atom_id res chain seq x y z
N GLU A 1 13.79 10.16 -4.28
CA GLU A 1 14.72 9.20 -4.91
C GLU A 1 14.89 7.95 -4.02
N ASP A 2 13.85 7.57 -3.24
CA ASP A 2 14.06 6.92 -1.93
C ASP A 2 13.75 5.43 -1.85
N LEU A 3 13.41 4.78 -2.96
CA LEU A 3 13.33 3.32 -2.99
C LEU A 3 14.24 2.82 -4.10
N ASP A 4 15.46 2.44 -3.74
CA ASP A 4 16.37 1.65 -4.58
C ASP A 4 15.87 0.19 -4.71
N LEU A 5 14.56 0.04 -4.92
CA LEU A 5 13.84 -1.21 -5.05
C LEU A 5 13.43 -1.38 -6.50
N ALA A 6 13.71 -2.57 -7.03
CA ALA A 6 13.24 -2.94 -8.35
C ALA A 6 11.72 -2.73 -8.45
N TYR A 7 11.26 -2.05 -9.50
CA TYR A 7 9.84 -1.79 -9.78
C TYR A 7 8.94 -3.03 -9.61
N LYS A 8 9.44 -4.21 -9.96
CA LYS A 8 8.75 -5.49 -9.76
C LYS A 8 8.50 -5.82 -8.28
N THR A 9 9.46 -5.53 -7.41
CA THR A 9 9.34 -5.76 -5.98
C THR A 9 8.29 -4.85 -5.38
N VAL A 10 8.31 -3.55 -5.72
CA VAL A 10 7.29 -2.60 -5.26
C VAL A 10 5.90 -3.03 -5.73
N ARG A 11 5.76 -3.37 -7.01
CA ARG A 11 4.49 -3.86 -7.57
C ARG A 11 3.99 -5.12 -6.86
N HIS A 12 4.87 -6.09 -6.62
CA HIS A 12 4.49 -7.30 -5.90
C HIS A 12 3.94 -7.02 -4.50
N HIS A 13 4.53 -6.08 -3.75
CA HIS A 13 4.02 -5.73 -2.42
C HIS A 13 2.68 -4.98 -2.51
N LEU A 14 2.49 -4.12 -3.52
CA LEU A 14 1.19 -3.48 -3.77
C LEU A 14 0.11 -4.51 -4.09
N ASP A 15 0.42 -5.51 -4.92
CA ASP A 15 -0.51 -6.61 -5.22
C ASP A 15 -0.90 -7.35 -3.93
N VAL A 16 0.07 -7.71 -3.07
CA VAL A 16 -0.20 -8.38 -1.78
C VAL A 16 -1.07 -7.52 -0.85
N LEU A 17 -0.83 -6.21 -0.78
CA LEU A 17 -1.64 -5.31 0.05
C LEU A 17 -3.08 -5.18 -0.49
N GLU A 18 -3.25 -5.16 -1.81
CA GLU A 18 -4.56 -5.12 -2.46
C GLU A 18 -5.32 -6.44 -2.26
N GLU A 19 -4.65 -7.59 -2.41
CA GLU A 19 -5.23 -8.92 -2.13
C GLU A 19 -5.74 -9.05 -0.69
N ASN A 20 -5.06 -8.41 0.26
CA ASN A 20 -5.48 -8.38 1.66
C ASN A 20 -6.52 -7.29 1.96
N GLY A 21 -6.94 -6.50 0.97
CA GLY A 21 -7.89 -5.40 1.11
C GLY A 21 -7.38 -4.25 1.99
N VAL A 22 -6.05 -4.09 2.05
CA VAL A 22 -5.41 -2.97 2.76
C VAL A 22 -5.44 -1.72 1.89
N ILE A 23 -5.22 -1.88 0.59
CA ILE A 23 -5.31 -0.80 -0.41
C ILE A 23 -6.27 -1.19 -1.54
N GLU A 24 -6.70 -0.20 -2.31
CA GLU A 24 -7.44 -0.34 -3.55
C GLU A 24 -6.78 0.49 -4.65
N SER A 25 -6.76 -0.03 -5.88
CA SER A 25 -6.26 0.69 -7.04
C SER A 25 -7.38 1.26 -7.91
N THR A 26 -7.09 2.38 -8.57
CA THR A 26 -7.97 2.88 -9.65
C THR A 26 -7.55 2.28 -10.98
N ASP A 27 -8.51 1.69 -11.71
CA ASP A 27 -8.33 1.20 -13.08
C ASP A 27 -8.07 2.37 -14.06
N GLN A 28 -6.81 2.76 -14.25
CA GLN A 28 -6.43 3.73 -15.28
C GLN A 28 -5.22 3.23 -16.09
N ASN A 29 -5.37 3.27 -17.42
CA ASN A 29 -4.43 2.76 -18.43
C ASN A 29 -3.02 3.39 -18.38
N TYR A 30 -2.80 4.45 -17.60
CA TYR A 30 -1.48 5.06 -17.44
C TYR A 30 -1.35 5.65 -16.03
N GLY A 31 -0.97 4.80 -15.08
CA GLY A 31 -0.79 5.18 -13.68
C GLY A 31 -1.92 4.64 -12.81
N ALA A 32 -1.65 3.52 -12.13
CA ALA A 32 -2.50 3.05 -11.05
C ALA A 32 -2.26 3.96 -9.84
N ILE A 33 -3.34 4.54 -9.33
CA ILE A 33 -3.34 5.25 -8.05
C ILE A 33 -3.80 4.23 -7.00
N TYR A 34 -2.98 4.01 -5.98
CA TYR A 34 -3.30 3.15 -4.85
C TYR A 34 -3.71 4.00 -3.66
N LEU A 35 -4.84 3.68 -3.04
CA LEU A 35 -5.38 4.37 -1.88
C LEU A 35 -5.65 3.36 -0.76
N PRO A 36 -5.50 3.72 0.52
CA PRO A 36 -5.96 2.87 1.61
C PRO A 36 -7.48 2.69 1.53
N THR A 37 -7.94 1.45 1.72
CA THR A 37 -9.38 1.14 1.77
C THR A 37 -10.05 1.80 2.97
N ASP A 38 -11.38 1.92 2.95
CA ASP A 38 -12.14 2.44 4.09
C ASP A 38 -11.85 1.69 5.40
N ARG A 39 -11.63 0.37 5.32
CA ARG A 39 -11.25 -0.44 6.49
C ARG A 39 -9.90 -0.02 7.04
N THR A 40 -8.91 0.13 6.17
CA THR A 40 -7.57 0.59 6.58
C THR A 40 -7.60 2.00 7.15
N ARG A 41 -8.37 2.90 6.53
CA ARG A 41 -8.56 4.28 7.01
C ARG A 41 -9.20 4.33 8.40
N THR A 42 -10.19 3.46 8.64
CA THR A 42 -10.87 3.35 9.95
C THR A 42 -9.91 2.91 11.05
N HIS A 43 -8.85 2.17 10.71
CA HIS A 43 -7.87 1.64 11.65
C HIS A 43 -6.47 2.25 11.44
N TRP A 44 -6.40 3.49 10.97
CA TRP A 44 -5.12 4.13 10.63
C TRP A 44 -4.15 4.20 11.83
N ASP A 45 -4.67 4.50 13.03
CA ASP A 45 -3.87 4.53 14.26
C ASP A 45 -3.13 3.20 14.51
N THR A 46 -3.77 2.07 14.19
CA THR A 46 -3.14 0.73 14.32
C THR A 46 -2.07 0.52 13.25
N VAL A 47 -2.27 1.05 12.05
CA VAL A 47 -1.26 0.99 10.98
C VAL A 47 -0.02 1.80 11.39
N GLU A 48 -0.21 3.00 11.93
CA GLU A 48 0.89 3.83 12.45
C GLU A 48 1.64 3.11 13.59
N GLU A 49 0.92 2.54 14.56
CA GLU A 49 1.54 1.78 15.66
C GLU A 49 2.39 0.59 15.17
N ILE A 50 1.95 -0.11 14.12
CA ILE A 50 2.71 -1.21 13.54
C ILE A 50 3.97 -0.71 12.84
N ILE A 51 3.88 0.41 12.11
CA ILE A 51 5.02 0.99 11.39
C ILE A 51 6.06 1.51 12.37
N ASP A 52 5.64 2.19 13.43
CA ASP A 52 6.54 2.72 14.47
C ASP A 52 7.33 1.61 15.18
N GLN A 53 6.82 0.37 15.23
CA GLN A 53 7.54 -0.79 15.77
C GLN A 53 8.64 -1.33 14.85
N LEU A 54 8.68 -0.90 13.58
CA LEU A 54 9.69 -1.32 12.61
C LEU A 54 10.92 -0.39 12.60
N GLU A 55 10.86 0.75 13.28
CA GLU A 55 11.97 1.71 13.45
C GLU A 55 12.96 1.32 14.56
#